data_AF-A0A6V7LWZ5-F1
#
_entry.id   AF-A0A6V7LWZ5-F1
#
_cell.length_a   1.000
_cell.length_b   1.000
_cell.length_c   1.000
_cell.angle_alpha   90.00
_cell.angle_beta   90.00
_cell.angle_gamma   90.00
#
_symmetry.space_group_name_H-M   'P 1'
#
loop_
_entity.id
_entity.type
_entity.pdbx_description
1 polymer ?
#
loop_
_entity_poly.entity_id
_entity_poly.type
_entity_poly.pdbx_seq_one_letter_code
_entity_poly.pdbx_strand_id
1 'polypeptide(L)' 'MPANIEEGFATKAIHAGQDPLQWSHCSVVPPLVMSSTYRQDGPAQHR' A
#
# COMPACT_ATOMS: atom_id res chain seq x y z
N MET A 1 0.74 -3.70 35.56
CA MET A 1 0.36 -2.71 34.54
C MET A 1 -0.29 -3.47 33.40
N PRO A 2 -1.59 -3.28 33.09
CA PRO A 2 -2.10 -3.83 31.83
C PRO A 2 -1.38 -3.10 30.70
N ALA A 3 -0.69 -3.85 29.84
CA ALA A 3 -0.17 -3.29 28.61
C ALA A 3 -1.40 -2.91 27.77
N ASN A 4 -1.57 -1.63 27.45
CA ASN A 4 -2.58 -1.13 26.53
C ASN A 4 -2.23 -1.61 25.11
N ILE A 5 -2.33 -2.92 24.87
CA ILE A 5 -2.13 -3.53 23.57
C ILE A 5 -3.45 -3.37 22.83
N GLU A 6 -3.45 -2.51 21.81
CA GLU A 6 -4.58 -2.41 20.89
C GLU A 6 -4.80 -3.76 20.20
N GLU A 7 -6.03 -4.28 20.27
CA GLU A 7 -6.38 -5.54 19.65
C GLU A 7 -6.10 -5.52 18.14
N GLY A 8 -5.39 -6.53 17.66
CA GLY A 8 -5.03 -6.65 16.25
C GLY A 8 -3.93 -5.69 15.79
N PHE A 9 -3.27 -4.94 16.68
CA PHE A 9 -2.19 -4.02 16.31
C PHE A 9 -1.11 -4.69 15.46
N ALA A 10 -0.61 -5.87 15.88
CA ALA A 10 0.43 -6.58 15.15
C ALA A 10 -0.03 -6.98 13.73
N THR A 11 -1.26 -7.48 13.60
CA THR A 11 -1.86 -7.83 12.30
C THR A 11 -1.98 -6.60 11.40
N LYS A 12 -2.49 -5.49 11.93
CA LYS A 12 -2.60 -4.22 11.18
C LYS A 12 -1.22 -3.71 10.77
N ALA A 13 -0.24 -3.73 11.66
CA ALA A 13 1.13 -3.27 11.39
C ALA A 13 1.79 -4.08 10.27
N ILE A 14 1.49 -5.38 10.16
CA ILE A 14 2.06 -6.25 9.12
C ILE A 14 1.29 -6.16 7.80
N HIS A 15 -0.04 -6.02 7.81
CA HIS A 15 -0.86 -6.22 6.61
C HIS A 15 -1.55 -4.95 6.07
N ALA A 16 -1.72 -3.90 6.87
CA ALA A 16 -2.38 -2.68 6.40
C ALA A 16 -1.54 -2.01 5.28
N GLY A 17 -2.18 -1.74 4.15
CA GLY A 17 -1.53 -1.20 2.95
C GLY A 17 -0.69 -2.21 2.16
N GLN A 18 -0.55 -3.45 2.63
CA GLN A 18 0.27 -4.49 1.99
C GLN A 18 -0.56 -5.50 1.17
N ASP A 19 -1.81 -5.18 0.79
CA ASP A 19 -2.65 -6.09 -0.02
C ASP A 19 -1.98 -6.36 -1.37
N PRO A 20 -1.63 -7.63 -1.70
CA PRO A 20 -0.97 -7.98 -2.95
C PRO A 20 -1.79 -7.62 -4.20
N LEU A 21 -3.12 -7.57 -4.11
CA LEU A 21 -4.00 -7.28 -5.25
C LEU A 21 -3.92 -5.83 -5.73
N GLN A 22 -3.27 -4.94 -4.97
CA GLN A 22 -2.94 -3.59 -5.42
C GLN A 22 -1.91 -3.58 -6.55
N TRP A 23 -1.14 -4.67 -6.72
CA TRP A 23 -0.04 -4.77 -7.67
C TRP A 23 -0.36 -5.82 -8.74
N SER A 24 -0.18 -5.46 -10.01
CA SER A 24 -0.45 -6.35 -11.15
C SER A 24 0.34 -7.67 -11.14
N HIS A 25 1.45 -7.72 -10.40
CA HIS A 25 2.30 -8.89 -10.21
C HIS A 25 2.14 -9.55 -8.83
N CYS A 26 1.10 -9.19 -8.07
CA CYS A 26 0.75 -9.76 -6.77
C CYS A 26 1.90 -9.78 -5.74
N SER A 27 2.72 -8.74 -5.69
CA SER A 27 3.81 -8.68 -4.72
C SER A 27 3.28 -8.56 -3.30
N VAL A 28 3.78 -9.41 -2.40
CA VAL A 28 3.42 -9.40 -0.97
C VAL A 28 4.03 -8.19 -0.24
N VAL A 29 5.21 -7.75 -0.69
CA VAL A 29 5.83 -6.51 -0.20
C VAL A 29 5.64 -5.43 -1.26
N PRO A 30 5.11 -4.24 -0.92
CA PRO A 30 4.95 -3.15 -1.86
C PRO A 30 6.27 -2.78 -2.57
N PRO A 31 6.24 -2.58 -3.89
CA PRO A 31 7.40 -2.14 -4.65
C PRO A 31 7.80 -0.69 -4.28
N LEU A 32 9.10 -0.40 -4.35
CA LEU A 32 9.62 0.97 -4.21
C LEU A 32 9.41 1.74 -5.52
N VAL A 33 8.33 2.53 -5.60
CA VAL A 33 8.05 3.38 -6.77
C VAL A 33 8.85 4.68 -6.67
N MET A 34 9.99 4.75 -7.37
CA MET A 34 10.84 5.94 -7.43
C MET A 34 10.52 6.88 -8.60
N SER A 35 9.41 6.63 -9.32
CA SER A 35 9.02 7.51 -10.43
C SER A 35 8.59 8.88 -9.90
N SER A 36 9.06 9.95 -10.54
CA SER A 36 8.64 11.32 -10.23
C SER A 36 7.34 11.74 -10.96
N THR A 37 6.87 10.95 -11.92
CA THR A 37 5.67 11.23 -12.72
C THR A 37 4.95 9.93 -13.12
N TYR A 38 3.71 10.05 -13.62
CA TYR A 38 2.87 8.95 -14.09
C TYR A 38 2.29 9.29 -15.47
N ARG A 39 2.11 8.27 -16.32
CA ARG A 39 1.52 8.44 -17.65
C ARG A 39 0.08 8.94 -17.54
N GLN A 40 -0.25 9.96 -18.32
CA GLN A 40 -1.62 10.49 -18.50
C GLN A 40 -2.29 9.86 -19.73
N ASP A 41 -3.62 9.84 -19.76
CA ASP A 41 -4.40 9.38 -20.92
C ASP A 41 -4.39 10.35 -22.09
N GLY A 42 -4.40 11.63 -21.76
CA GLY A 42 -4.38 12.74 -22.68
C GLY A 42 -4.07 14.03 -21.90
N PRO A 43 -3.85 15.14 -22.61
CA PRO A 43 -3.61 16.42 -21.96
C PRO A 43 -4.74 16.77 -20.99
N ALA A 44 -4.39 17.01 -19.72
CA ALA A 44 -5.31 17.39 -18.64
C ALA A 44 -6.46 16.40 -18.37
N GLN A 45 -6.31 15.13 -18.71
CA GLN A 45 -7.30 14.10 -18.40
C GLN A 45 -7.04 13.48 -17.01
N HIS A 46 -8.04 13.59 -16.12
CA HIS A 46 -8.04 12.95 -14.79
C HIS A 46 -8.76 11.59 -14.87
N ARG A 47 -8.26 10.59 -14.16
CA ARG A 47 -8.86 9.25 -14.00
C ARG A 47 -9.46 9.09 -12.61
#